data_AF-A0A837JDM8-F1
#
_entry.id   AF-A0A837JDM8-F1
#
_cell.length_a   1.000
_cell.length_b   1.000
_cell.length_c   1.000
_cell.angle_alpha   90.00
_cell.angle_beta   90.00
_cell.angle_gamma   90.00
#
_symmetry.space_group_name_H-M   'P 1'
#
loop_
_entity.id
_entity.type
_entity.pdbx_description
1 polymer ?
#
loop_
_entity_poly.entity_id
_entity_poly.type
_entity_poly.pdbx_seq_one_letter_code
_entity_poly.pdbx_strand_id
1 'polypeptide(L)' 'MAGNTQMNENERGIFKLNGISGMLVAVVLLLSILAILVVNAVLVQQREATNYYKINQDLNGLKMNSAENHTHYQLVGSDK' A
#
# COMPACT_ATOMS: atom_id res chain seq x y z
N MET A 1 -24.01 -44.50 22.68
CA MET A 1 -24.30 -43.17 23.28
C MET A 1 -24.13 -42.15 22.19
N ALA A 2 -25.22 -41.56 21.71
CA ALA A 2 -25.14 -40.47 20.73
C ALA A 2 -24.59 -39.23 21.47
N GLY A 3 -23.30 -38.96 21.31
CA GLY A 3 -22.66 -37.73 21.77
C GLY A 3 -23.15 -36.58 20.91
N ASN A 4 -24.30 -36.01 21.27
CA ASN A 4 -24.83 -34.84 20.61
C ASN A 4 -24.11 -33.60 21.16
N THR A 5 -23.08 -33.15 20.47
CA THR A 5 -22.63 -31.76 20.60
C THR A 5 -23.73 -30.87 20.03
N GLN A 6 -24.74 -30.58 20.84
CA GLN A 6 -25.79 -29.64 20.49
C GLN A 6 -25.16 -28.25 20.39
N MET A 7 -25.25 -27.63 19.22
CA MET A 7 -24.75 -26.27 18.99
C MET A 7 -25.56 -25.29 19.84
N ASN A 8 -24.90 -24.38 20.56
CA ASN A 8 -25.55 -23.42 21.44
C ASN A 8 -26.51 -22.53 20.62
N GLU A 9 -27.74 -22.32 21.10
CA GLU A 9 -28.73 -21.46 20.43
C GLU A 9 -28.22 -20.04 20.15
N ASN A 10 -27.31 -19.55 20.97
CA ASN A 10 -26.65 -18.24 20.78
C ASN A 10 -25.75 -18.18 19.53
N GLU A 11 -25.28 -19.33 19.04
CA GLU A 11 -24.40 -19.49 17.88
C GLU A 11 -25.19 -19.80 16.59
N ARG A 12 -26.50 -20.05 16.69
CA ARG A 12 -27.36 -20.47 15.57
C ARG A 12 -27.93 -19.30 14.74
N GLY A 13 -27.64 -18.04 15.11
CA GLY A 13 -28.22 -16.86 14.47
C GLY A 13 -27.38 -16.28 13.33
N ILE A 14 -27.96 -16.14 12.14
CA ILE A 14 -27.27 -15.60 10.94
C ILE A 14 -26.83 -14.13 11.06
N PHE A 15 -27.47 -13.32 11.91
CA PHE A 15 -27.09 -11.91 12.14
C PHE A 15 -26.23 -11.70 13.40
N LYS A 16 -25.70 -12.78 13.99
CA LYS A 16 -24.75 -12.70 15.11
C LYS A 16 -23.37 -12.26 14.61
N LEU A 17 -22.52 -11.79 15.53
CA LEU A 17 -21.17 -11.28 15.24
C LEU A 17 -20.27 -12.30 14.51
N ASN A 18 -20.50 -13.61 14.67
CA ASN A 18 -19.74 -14.64 13.94
C ASN A 18 -20.44 -15.08 12.63
N GLY A 19 -21.59 -14.48 12.30
CA GLY A 19 -22.36 -14.71 11.09
C GLY A 19 -22.23 -13.55 10.09
N ILE A 20 -23.31 -13.22 9.39
CA ILE A 20 -23.34 -12.21 8.32
C ILE A 20 -22.95 -10.83 8.83
N SER A 21 -23.35 -10.45 10.06
CA SER A 21 -22.96 -9.13 10.59
C SER A 21 -21.45 -9.03 10.84
N GLY A 22 -20.80 -10.10 11.30
CA GLY A 22 -19.35 -10.20 11.39
C GLY A 22 -18.66 -10.08 10.04
N MET A 23 -19.17 -10.81 9.06
CA MET A 23 -18.67 -10.75 7.69
C MET A 23 -18.76 -9.32 7.14
N LEU A 24 -19.90 -8.64 7.31
CA LEU A 24 -20.07 -7.26 6.83
C LEU A 24 -19.11 -6.29 7.52
N VAL A 25 -18.93 -6.41 8.83
CA VAL A 25 -17.96 -5.60 9.57
C VAL A 25 -16.54 -5.85 9.05
N ALA A 26 -16.15 -7.11 8.85
CA ALA A 26 -14.84 -7.46 8.32
C ALA A 26 -14.61 -6.93 6.90
N VAL A 27 -15.62 -7.01 6.02
CA VAL A 27 -15.54 -6.48 4.66
C VAL A 27 -15.35 -4.97 4.67
N VAL A 28 -16.12 -4.23 5.48
CA VAL A 28 -15.99 -2.78 5.60
C VAL A 28 -14.60 -2.40 6.13
N LEU A 29 -14.10 -3.13 7.13
CA LEU A 29 -12.74 -2.91 7.65
C LEU A 29 -11.69 -3.09 6.54
N LEU A 30 -11.73 -4.20 5.80
CA LEU A 30 -10.76 -4.48 4.74
C LEU A 30 -10.85 -3.44 3.60
N LEU A 31 -12.06 -3.03 3.21
CA LEU A 31 -12.25 -2.02 2.18
C LEU A 31 -11.79 -0.64 2.63
N SER A 32 -11.97 -0.28 3.90
CA SER A 32 -11.46 0.99 4.43
C SER A 32 -9.92 1.04 4.41
N ILE A 33 -9.27 -0.05 4.83
CA ILE A 33 -7.80 -0.18 4.76
C ILE A 33 -7.35 -0.08 3.31
N LEU A 34 -7.99 -0.81 2.40
CA LEU A 34 -7.69 -0.77 0.97
C LEU A 34 -7.80 0.66 0.41
N ALA A 35 -8.90 1.36 0.69
CA ALA A 35 -9.12 2.71 0.19
C ALA A 35 -8.03 3.68 0.64
N ILE A 36 -7.64 3.62 1.92
CA ILE A 36 -6.55 4.45 2.47
C ILE A 36 -5.24 4.13 1.75
N LEU A 37 -4.89 2.85 1.61
CA LEU A 37 -3.64 2.46 0.96
C LEU A 37 -3.60 2.88 -0.52
N VAL A 38 -4.71 2.72 -1.24
CA VAL A 38 -4.82 3.14 -2.65
C VAL A 38 -4.66 4.65 -2.79
N VAL A 39 -5.33 5.45 -1.97
CA VAL A 39 -5.19 6.92 -2.01
C VAL A 39 -3.75 7.34 -1.74
N ASN A 40 -3.10 6.77 -0.72
CA ASN A 40 -1.70 7.06 -0.43
C ASN A 40 -0.78 6.66 -1.60
N ALA A 41 -1.00 5.49 -2.19
CA ALA A 41 -0.22 5.02 -3.34
C ALA A 41 -0.36 5.96 -4.55
N VAL A 42 -1.58 6.38 -4.88
CA VAL A 42 -1.84 7.31 -6.00
C VAL A 42 -1.20 8.68 -5.75
N LEU A 43 -1.29 9.20 -4.52
CA LEU A 43 -0.67 10.49 -4.16
C LEU A 43 0.86 10.42 -4.29
N VAL A 44 1.48 9.35 -3.81
CA VAL A 44 2.93 9.12 -3.97
C VAL A 44 3.28 9.00 -5.45
N GLN A 45 2.54 8.21 -6.23
CA GLN A 45 2.77 8.08 -7.67
C GLN A 45 2.65 9.43 -8.39
N GLN A 46 1.65 10.24 -8.06
CA GLN A 46 1.47 11.57 -8.66
C GLN A 46 2.61 12.51 -8.31
N ARG A 47 3.09 12.49 -7.06
CA ARG A 47 4.23 13.31 -6.60
C ARG A 47 5.52 12.89 -7.31
N GLU A 48 5.82 11.60 -7.31
CA GLU A 48 7.07 11.06 -7.86
C GLU A 48 7.09 11.05 -9.40
N ALA A 49 5.93 11.04 -10.07
CA ALA A 49 5.87 11.15 -11.54
C ALA A 49 6.49 12.45 -12.08
N THR A 50 6.56 13.49 -11.25
CA THR A 50 7.20 14.76 -11.60
C THR A 50 8.62 14.91 -11.05
N ASN A 51 9.07 13.97 -10.22
CA ASN A 51 10.42 13.94 -9.67
C ASN A 51 11.33 13.12 -10.59
N TYR A 52 12.19 13.80 -11.33
CA TYR A 52 13.15 13.16 -12.23
C TYR A 52 14.58 13.54 -11.88
N TYR A 53 15.53 12.76 -12.39
CA TYR A 53 16.94 12.99 -12.20
C TYR A 53 17.53 13.73 -13.40
N LYS A 54 18.40 14.69 -13.16
CA LYS A 54 19.27 15.29 -14.19
C LYS A 54 20.73 15.08 -13.83
N ILE A 55 21.58 14.99 -14.85
CA ILE A 55 23.03 15.03 -14.66
C ILE A 55 23.41 16.47 -14.30
N ASN A 56 24.16 16.66 -13.22
CA ASN A 56 24.53 17.97 -12.68
C ASN A 56 25.94 18.42 -13.11
N GLN A 57 26.44 17.88 -14.22
CA GLN A 57 27.75 18.19 -14.79
C GLN A 57 27.76 17.98 -16.32
N ASP A 58 28.90 18.25 -16.96
CA ASP A 58 29.11 17.94 -18.37
C ASP A 58 29.08 16.42 -18.62
N LEU A 59 28.34 15.99 -19.66
CA LEU A 59 28.21 14.58 -20.02
C LEU A 59 29.53 13.98 -20.47
N ASN A 60 30.42 14.76 -21.09
CA ASN A 60 31.74 14.26 -21.52
C ASN A 60 32.70 14.04 -20.34
N GLY A 61 32.39 14.61 -19.17
CA GLY A 61 33.14 14.40 -17.92
C GLY A 61 32.78 13.10 -17.20
N LEU A 62 31.67 12.45 -17.55
CA LEU A 62 31.26 11.18 -16.95
C LEU A 62 32.16 10.04 -17.41
N LYS A 63 32.75 9.32 -16.45
CA LYS A 63 33.53 8.12 -16.73
C LYS A 63 32.63 6.91 -16.77
N MET A 64 32.77 6.05 -17.78
CA MET A 64 31.95 4.84 -17.92
C MET A 64 32.03 3.90 -16.71
N ASN A 65 33.20 3.78 -16.08
CA ASN A 65 33.43 2.97 -14.89
C ASN A 65 34.05 3.84 -13.79
N SER A 66 33.21 4.41 -12.95
CA SER A 66 33.62 5.12 -11.73
C SER A 66 32.60 4.92 -10.63
N ALA A 67 33.08 4.64 -9.42
CA ALA A 67 32.26 4.58 -8.20
C ALA A 67 31.64 5.95 -7.86
N GLU A 68 32.24 7.04 -8.34
CA GLU A 68 31.82 8.40 -8.06
C GLU A 68 30.59 8.84 -8.88
N ASN A 69 30.22 8.09 -9.93
CA ASN A 69 29.13 8.45 -10.85
C ASN A 69 27.79 8.75 -10.16
N HIS A 70 27.52 8.09 -9.03
CA HIS A 70 26.32 8.33 -8.22
C HIS A 70 26.23 9.74 -7.59
N THR A 71 27.31 10.53 -7.58
CA THR A 71 27.30 11.91 -7.05
C THR A 71 26.89 12.94 -8.10
N HIS A 72 26.84 12.51 -9.36
CA HIS A 72 26.66 13.41 -10.50
C HIS A 72 25.20 13.50 -10.97
N TYR A 73 24.26 13.32 -10.05
CA TYR A 73 22.84 13.54 -10.30
C TYR A 73 22.28 14.61 -9.37
N GLN A 74 21.21 15.26 -9.84
CA GLN A 74 20.37 16.11 -9.01
C GLN A 74 18.91 15.72 -9.24
N LEU A 75 18.15 15.60 -8.14
CA LEU A 75 16.70 15.49 -8.17
C LEU A 75 16.08 16.81 -8.60
N VAL A 76 15.14 16.77 -9.53
CA VAL A 76 14.42 17.93 -10.07
C VAL A 76 12.93 17.67 -9.92
N GLY A 77 12.17 18.68 -9.49
CA GLY A 77 10.72 18.57 -9.29
C GLY A 77 10.28 18.40 -7.83
N SER A 78 11.22 18.17 -6.91
CA SER A 78 10.94 17.94 -5.48
C SER A 78 10.50 19.19 -4.68
N ASP A 79 10.39 20.36 -5.32
CA ASP A 79 10.13 21.65 -4.67
C ASP A 79 8.63 21.95 -4.47
N LYS A 80 7.80 20.91 -4.32
CA LYS A 80 6.37 21.02 -3.97
C LYS A 80 6.01 20.20 -2.75
#